data_AF-A0A9W7PW50-F1
#
_entry.id   AF-A0A9W7PW50-F1
#
_cell.length_a   1.000
_cell.length_b   1.000
_cell.length_c   1.000
_cell.angle_alpha   90.00
_cell.angle_beta   90.00
_cell.angle_gamma   90.00
#
_symmetry.space_group_name_H-M   'P 1'
#
loop_
_entity.id
_entity.type
_entity.pdbx_description
1 polymer ?
#
loop_
_entity_poly.entity_id
_entity_poly.type
_entity_poly.pdbx_seq_one_letter_code
_entity_poly.pdbx_strand_id
1 'polypeptide(L)' 'MRWKKEEVIFETIREAEVWADSIANEMYGRLFDGYETLDYKIAYALSFFLAQNQDFIPH' A
#
# COMPACT_ATOMS: atom_id res chain seq x y z
N MET A 1 14.11 -8.42 4.49
CA MET A 1 13.05 -7.52 3.99
C MET A 1 11.99 -8.39 3.32
N ARG A 2 10.81 -8.51 3.91
CA ARG A 2 9.72 -9.33 3.35
C ARG A 2 8.88 -8.44 2.46
N TRP A 3 8.71 -8.81 1.20
CA TRP A 3 7.90 -8.08 0.23
C TRP A 3 6.64 -8.88 -0.11
N LYS A 4 5.49 -8.20 -0.12
CA LYS A 4 4.23 -8.76 -0.61
C LYS A 4 4.05 -8.29 -2.05
N LYS A 5 3.83 -9.22 -2.97
CA LYS A 5 3.52 -8.94 -4.37
C LYS A 5 2.04 -9.19 -4.62
N GLU A 6 1.39 -8.24 -5.28
CA GLU A 6 -0.01 -8.32 -5.68
C GLU A 6 -0.13 -8.10 -7.20
N GLU A 7 -0.98 -8.89 -7.84
CA GLU A 7 -1.20 -8.83 -9.31
C GLU A 7 -2.63 -8.43 -9.67
N VAL A 8 -3.49 -8.20 -8.66
CA VAL A 8 -4.82 -7.62 -8.86
C VAL A 8 -4.73 -6.22 -9.44
N ILE A 9 -5.54 -5.99 -10.48
CA ILE A 9 -5.81 -4.67 -11.06
C ILE A 9 -7.29 -4.35 -10.82
N PHE A 10 -7.55 -3.19 -10.22
CA PHE A 10 -8.90 -2.67 -10.03
C PHE A 10 -9.32 -1.79 -11.19
N GLU A 11 -10.62 -1.74 -11.48
CA GLU A 11 -11.17 -0.85 -12.50
C GLU A 11 -11.18 0.60 -12.02
N THR A 12 -11.54 0.82 -10.75
CA THR A 12 -11.72 2.16 -10.21
C THR A 12 -10.68 2.54 -9.17
N ILE A 13 -10.46 3.85 -9.00
CA ILE A 13 -9.62 4.38 -7.91
C ILE A 13 -10.24 3.99 -6.55
N ARG A 14 -11.57 4.02 -6.43
CA ARG A 14 -12.26 3.74 -5.17
C ARG A 14 -11.99 2.33 -4.65
N GLU A 15 -12.01 1.33 -5.53
CA GLU A 15 -11.69 -0.05 -5.15
C GLU A 15 -10.22 -0.18 -4.72
N ALA A 16 -9.31 0.44 -5.47
CA ALA A 16 -7.89 0.45 -5.15
C ALA A 16 -7.58 1.14 -3.82
N GLU A 17 -8.28 2.23 -3.47
CA GLU A 17 -8.17 2.91 -2.17
C GLU A 17 -8.59 2.00 -1.02
N VAL A 18 -9.75 1.33 -1.14
CA VAL A 18 -10.24 0.41 -0.11
C VAL A 18 -9.26 -0.75 0.09
N TRP A 19 -8.68 -1.26 -0.99
CA TRP A 19 -7.64 -2.28 -0.89
C TRP A 19 -6.36 -1.76 -0.24
N ALA A 20 -5.88 -0.59 -0.66
CA ALA A 20 -4.65 0.01 -0.15
C ALA A 20 -4.72 0.31 1.35
N ASP A 21 -5.89 0.65 1.89
CA ASP A 21 -6.09 0.84 3.33
C ASP A 21 -5.81 -0.44 4.14
N SER A 22 -6.27 -1.60 3.64
CA SER A 22 -5.95 -2.90 4.26
C SER A 22 -4.44 -3.17 4.22
N ILE A 23 -3.77 -2.87 3.09
CA ILE A 23 -2.33 -3.06 2.95
C ILE A 23 -1.54 -2.15 3.90
N ALA A 24 -1.95 -0.88 4.03
CA ALA A 24 -1.33 0.05 4.98
C ALA A 24 -1.42 -0.49 6.42
N ASN A 25 -2.58 -1.00 6.82
CA ASN A 25 -2.76 -1.62 8.14
C ASN A 25 -1.86 -2.84 8.34
N GLU A 26 -1.68 -3.69 7.33
CA GLU A 26 -0.75 -4.83 7.41
C GLU A 26 0.71 -4.36 7.58
N MET A 27 1.11 -3.28 6.89
CA MET A 27 2.45 -2.67 7.00
C MET A 27 2.65 -2.01 8.36
N TYR A 28 1.66 -1.31 8.91
CA TYR A 28 1.70 -0.78 10.28
C TYR A 28 1.87 -1.91 11.30
N GLY A 29 1.26 -3.07 11.05
CA GLY A 29 1.46 -4.30 11.81
C GLY A 29 2.80 -5.00 11.57
N ARG A 30 3.66 -4.46 10.70
CA ARG A 30 4.99 -5.01 10.33
C ARG A 30 4.93 -6.45 9.81
N LEU A 31 3.85 -6.81 9.12
CA LEU A 31 3.70 -8.13 8.49
C LEU A 31 4.66 -8.30 7.29
N PHE A 32 4.98 -7.19 6.62
CA PHE A 32 5.96 -7.08 5.56
C PHE A 32 6.49 -5.65 5.49
N ASP A 33 7.66 -5.49 4.88
CA ASP A 33 8.43 -4.25 4.83
C ASP A 33 8.23 -3.48 3.51
N GLY A 34 7.67 -4.14 2.50
CA GLY A 34 7.46 -3.56 1.17
C GLY A 34 6.32 -4.22 0.42
N TYR A 35 5.70 -3.46 -0.47
CA TYR A 35 4.56 -3.88 -1.28
C TYR A 35 4.82 -3.58 -2.75
N GLU A 36 4.63 -4.58 -3.60
CA GLU A 36 4.78 -4.48 -5.05
C GLU A 36 3.42 -4.74 -5.70
N THR A 37 3.02 -3.87 -6.63
CA THR A 37 1.77 -4.00 -7.37
C THR A 37 1.93 -3.50 -8.81
N LEU A 38 1.20 -4.13 -9.73
CA LEU A 38 1.05 -3.67 -11.10
C LEU A 38 -0.03 -2.57 -11.25
N ASP A 39 -0.89 -2.39 -10.24
CA ASP A 39 -1.92 -1.36 -10.25
C ASP A 39 -1.38 -0.03 -9.72
N TYR A 40 -1.18 0.92 -10.63
CA TYR A 40 -0.72 2.27 -10.30
C TYR A 40 -1.67 3.01 -9.34
N LYS A 41 -2.97 2.65 -9.30
CA LYS A 41 -3.96 3.26 -8.40
C LYS A 41 -3.73 2.82 -6.96
N ILE A 42 -3.40 1.54 -6.74
CA ILE A 42 -3.02 1.04 -5.42
C ILE A 42 -1.71 1.70 -4.97
N ALA A 43 -0.70 1.75 -5.84
CA ALA A 43 0.58 2.39 -5.52
C ALA A 43 0.41 3.87 -5.14
N TYR A 44 -0.42 4.60 -5.89
CA TYR A 44 -0.79 5.97 -5.58
C TYR A 44 -1.45 6.08 -4.20
N ALA A 45 -2.57 5.38 -3.95
CA ALA A 45 -3.32 5.50 -2.71
C ALA A 45 -2.48 5.09 -1.48
N LEU A 46 -1.76 3.97 -1.59
CA LEU A 46 -0.91 3.45 -0.52
C LEU A 46 0.20 4.45 -0.13
N SER A 47 0.79 5.14 -1.10
CA SER A 47 1.82 6.15 -0.83
C SER A 47 1.29 7.27 0.06
N PHE A 48 0.04 7.72 -0.15
CA PHE A 48 -0.57 8.74 0.71
C PHE A 48 -0.89 8.21 2.10
N PHE A 49 -1.41 6.98 2.23
CA PHE A 49 -1.67 6.39 3.54
C PHE A 49 -0.38 6.22 4.36
N LEU A 50 0.68 5.68 3.75
CA LEU A 50 1.96 5.52 4.44
C LEU A 50 2.56 6.87 4.86
N ALA A 51 2.48 7.90 4.00
CA ALA A 51 2.99 9.23 4.32
C ALA A 51 2.26 9.91 5.51
N GLN A 52 1.03 9.50 5.85
CA GLN A 52 0.33 9.99 7.04
C GLN A 52 0.92 9.45 8.34
N ASN A 53 1.69 8.35 8.29
CA ASN A 53 2.35 7.77 9.44
C ASN A 53 3.83 8.21 9.47
N GLN A 54 4.23 8.88 10.55
CA GLN A 54 5.58 9.46 10.69
C GLN A 54 6.70 8.40 10.66
N ASP A 55 6.39 7.15 11.00
CA ASP A 55 7.34 6.04 10.94
C ASP A 55 7.78 5.68 9.51
N PHE A 56 7.03 6.11 8.50
CA PHE A 56 7.26 5.79 7.09
C PHE A 56 7.75 6.98 6.26
N ILE A 57 7.97 8.14 6.89
CA ILE A 57 8.51 9.33 6.21
C ILE A 57 10.02 9.13 6.03
N PRO A 58 10.54 9.11 4.79
CA PRO A 58 11.99 9.08 4.56
C PRO A 58 12.64 10.33 5.17
N HIS A 59 13.64 10.14 6.03
CA HIS A 59 14.47 11.21 6.58
C HIS A 59 15.56 11.67 5.60
#